data_AF-M0I739-F1
#
_entry.id   AF-M0I739-F1
#
_cell.length_a   1.000
_cell.length_b   1.000
_cell.length_c   1.000
_cell.angle_alpha   90.00
_cell.angle_beta   90.00
_cell.angle_gamma   90.00
#
_symmetry.space_group_name_H-M   'P 1'
#
loop_
_entity.id
_entity.type
_entity.pdbx_description
1 polymer ?
#
loop_
_entity_poly.entity_id
_entity_poly.type
_entity_poly.pdbx_seq_one_letter_code
_entity_poly.pdbx_strand_id
1 'polypeptide(L)'
;MALSDYTGRSPTGGDDTIVRVVPHRLWRPGDERIEPCTYSGEEIRLSEKHLLVVLERDGVRERLYFRNERSLSAWLEELER
;
A
#
# COMPACT_ATOMS: atom_id res chain seq x y z
N MET A 1 -0.61 -14.34 -4.09
CA MET A 1 0.84 -14.41 -3.76
C MET A 1 0.97 -14.32 -2.25
N ALA A 2 2.12 -14.66 -1.67
CA ALA A 2 2.37 -14.26 -0.29
C ALA A 2 2.68 -12.74 -0.26
N LEU A 3 2.27 -12.02 0.79
CA LEU A 3 2.56 -10.58 0.88
C LEU A 3 4.07 -10.27 0.89
N SER A 4 4.90 -11.22 1.30
CA SER A 4 6.35 -11.15 1.22
C SER A 4 6.85 -11.01 -0.21
N ASP A 5 6.14 -11.57 -1.20
CA ASP A 5 6.58 -11.62 -2.60
C ASP A 5 6.58 -10.24 -3.27
N TYR A 6 5.91 -9.26 -2.65
CA TYR A 6 5.91 -7.87 -3.10
C TYR A 6 7.13 -7.09 -2.60
N THR A 7 7.80 -7.56 -1.56
CA THR A 7 8.95 -6.85 -0.97
C THR A 7 10.16 -6.93 -1.89
N GLY A 8 10.83 -5.81 -2.13
CA GLY A 8 11.94 -5.69 -3.07
C GLY A 8 11.53 -5.40 -4.52
N ARG A 9 10.23 -5.37 -4.84
CA ARG A 9 9.76 -4.93 -6.17
C ARG A 9 9.86 -3.41 -6.29
N SER A 10 10.19 -2.96 -7.50
CA SER A 10 10.25 -1.55 -7.88
C SER A 10 9.07 -1.21 -8.79
N PRO A 11 8.00 -0.60 -8.26
CA PRO A 11 6.76 -0.39 -9.00
C PRO A 11 6.93 0.43 -10.27
N THR A 12 7.80 1.44 -10.28
CA THR A 12 7.99 2.30 -11.47
C THR A 12 9.28 1.97 -12.26
N GLY A 13 10.00 0.90 -11.89
CA GLY A 13 11.29 0.56 -12.48
C GLY A 13 12.42 1.55 -12.19
N GLY A 14 12.17 2.58 -11.37
CA GLY A 14 13.17 3.54 -10.88
C GLY A 14 13.68 3.20 -9.48
N ASP A 15 14.12 4.22 -8.74
CA ASP A 15 14.68 4.08 -7.39
C ASP A 15 13.61 3.85 -6.28
N ASP A 16 12.36 3.57 -6.66
CA ASP A 16 11.35 3.21 -5.68
C ASP A 16 11.37 1.71 -5.40
N THR A 17 11.28 1.33 -4.13
CA THR A 17 11.31 -0.07 -3.69
C THR A 17 10.24 -0.29 -2.63
N ILE A 18 9.43 -1.34 -2.81
CA ILE A 18 8.53 -1.79 -1.76
C ILE A 18 9.37 -2.44 -0.66
N VAL A 19 9.46 -1.80 0.50
CA VAL A 19 10.24 -2.32 1.63
C VAL A 19 9.39 -3.11 2.61
N ARG A 20 8.07 -2.98 2.54
CA ARG A 20 7.13 -3.71 3.41
C ARG A 20 5.74 -3.77 2.83
N VAL A 21 5.10 -4.94 2.94
CA VAL A 21 3.64 -5.10 2.74
C VAL A 21 3.09 -5.88 3.92
N VAL A 22 2.07 -5.35 4.60
CA VAL A 22 1.44 -6.03 5.74
C VAL A 22 -0.07 -5.85 5.77
N PRO A 23 -0.83 -6.83 6.29
CA PRO A 23 -2.18 -6.59 6.77
C PRO A 23 -2.12 -5.54 7.88
N HIS A 24 -2.96 -4.54 7.78
CA HIS A 24 -2.95 -3.40 8.69
C HIS A 24 -4.38 -3.06 9.14
N ARG A 25 -4.46 -2.54 10.36
CA ARG A 25 -5.66 -2.03 10.99
C ARG A 25 -5.24 -1.06 12.08
N LEU A 26 -5.50 0.22 11.89
CA LEU A 26 -5.21 1.28 12.83
C LEU A 26 -6.51 1.74 13.49
N TRP A 27 -6.83 1.14 14.64
CA TRP A 27 -7.92 1.61 15.47
C TRP A 27 -7.40 2.60 16.52
N ARG A 28 -8.02 3.78 16.59
CA ARG A 28 -7.74 4.80 17.59
C ARG A 28 -9.07 5.30 18.18
N PRO A 29 -9.22 5.34 19.51
CA PRO A 29 -10.43 5.88 20.13
C PRO A 29 -10.64 7.35 19.75
N GLY A 30 -11.82 7.68 19.22
CA GLY A 30 -12.21 9.07 18.92
C GLY A 30 -11.55 9.70 17.68
N ASP A 31 -10.73 8.94 16.94
CA ASP A 31 -10.05 9.41 15.72
C ASP A 31 -10.36 8.45 14.58
N GLU A 32 -11.39 8.78 13.78
CA GLU A 32 -11.66 8.08 12.53
C GLU A 32 -10.77 8.68 11.44
N ARG A 33 -9.77 7.89 11.03
CA ARG A 33 -8.90 8.25 9.92
C ARG A 33 -9.32 7.51 8.66
N ILE A 34 -9.61 8.30 7.63
CA ILE A 34 -9.97 7.82 6.30
C ILE A 34 -8.84 8.24 5.34
N GLU A 35 -8.36 7.28 4.55
CA GLU A 35 -7.34 7.51 3.51
C GLU A 35 -7.84 6.93 2.19
N PRO A 36 -7.50 7.52 1.04
CA PRO A 36 -7.85 6.93 -0.25
C PRO A 36 -7.03 5.67 -0.52
N CYS A 37 -7.65 4.68 -1.15
CA CYS A 37 -6.94 3.57 -1.76
C CYS A 37 -6.00 4.08 -2.84
N THR A 38 -4.70 3.81 -2.73
CA THR A 38 -3.68 4.28 -3.69
C THR A 38 -4.00 3.88 -5.13
N TYR A 39 -4.58 2.70 -5.34
CA TYR A 39 -5.04 2.26 -6.66
C TYR A 39 -6.34 2.95 -7.11
N SER A 40 -7.45 2.68 -6.41
CA SER A 40 -8.79 3.03 -6.91
C SER A 40 -9.33 4.39 -6.46
N GLY A 41 -8.63 5.11 -5.59
CA GLY A 41 -9.09 6.36 -4.97
C GLY A 41 -10.21 6.20 -3.94
N GLU A 42 -10.94 5.07 -3.95
CA GLU A 42 -11.99 4.76 -2.96
C GLU A 42 -11.51 4.93 -1.51
N GLU A 43 -12.38 5.48 -0.66
CA GLU A 43 -12.10 5.73 0.74
C GLU A 43 -11.90 4.43 1.54
N ILE A 44 -10.85 4.39 2.36
CA ILE A 44 -10.53 3.32 3.30
C ILE A 44 -10.56 3.89 4.71
N ARG A 45 -11.41 3.32 5.56
CA ARG A 45 -11.32 3.54 7.01
C ARG A 45 -10.13 2.75 7.54
N LEU A 46 -9.13 3.44 8.09
CA LEU A 46 -7.93 2.77 8.60
C LEU A 46 -8.22 1.87 9.81
N SER A 47 -9.36 2.08 10.49
CA SER A 47 -9.86 1.22 11.57
C SER A 47 -10.34 -0.15 11.08
N GLU A 48 -10.61 -0.30 9.77
CA GLU A 48 -10.98 -1.55 9.12
C GLU A 48 -9.74 -2.27 8.57
N LYS A 49 -9.88 -3.55 8.24
CA LYS A 49 -8.77 -4.35 7.71
C LYS A 49 -8.43 -3.86 6.29
N HIS A 50 -7.17 -3.53 6.07
CA HIS A 50 -6.62 -3.12 4.78
C HIS A 50 -5.17 -3.61 4.65
N LEU A 51 -4.50 -3.26 3.56
CA LEU A 51 -3.06 -3.45 3.40
C LEU A 51 -2.33 -2.10 3.51
N LEU A 52 -1.23 -2.11 4.24
CA LEU A 52 -0.26 -1.03 4.26
C LEU A 52 0.96 -1.47 3.47
N VAL A 53 1.34 -0.64 2.50
CA VAL A 53 2.59 -0.75 1.74
C VAL A 53 3.50 0.39 2.17
N VAL A 54 4.76 0.08 2.44
CA VAL A 54 5.81 1.10 2.62
C VAL A 54 6.67 1.09 1.37
N LEU A 55 6.67 2.23 0.69
CA LEU A 55 7.52 2.49 -0.47
C LEU A 55 8.69 3.35 -0.02
N GLU A 56 9.92 2.97 -0.39
CA GLU A 56 11.11 3.79 -0.17
C GLU A 56 11.54 4.39 -1.50
N ARG A 57 11.72 5.71 -1.57
CA ARG A 57 12.21 6.45 -2.73
C ARG A 57 13.21 7.50 -2.24
N ASP A 58 14.42 7.49 -2.78
CA ASP A 58 15.51 8.41 -2.39
C ASP A 58 15.75 8.45 -0.86
N GLY A 59 15.61 7.32 -0.19
CA GLY A 59 15.71 7.20 1.27
C GLY A 59 14.50 7.72 2.07
N VAL A 60 13.47 8.25 1.40
CA VAL A 60 12.22 8.68 2.02
C VAL A 60 11.21 7.54 1.99
N ARG A 61 10.56 7.27 3.13
CA ARG A 61 9.55 6.23 3.27
C ARG A 61 8.14 6.80 3.21
N GLU A 62 7.40 6.41 2.20
CA GLU A 62 6.01 6.74 2.00
C GLU A 62 5.10 5.57 2.42
N ARG A 63 3.92 5.89 2.97
CA ARG A 63 2.90 4.91 3.33
C ARG A 63 1.77 4.97 2.31
N LEU A 64 1.51 3.84 1.67
CA LEU A 64 0.45 3.67 0.69
C LEU A 64 -0.58 2.68 1.24
N TYR A 65 -1.86 2.96 0.99
CA TYR A 65 -2.98 2.21 1.55
C TYR A 65 -3.75 1.51 0.44
N PHE A 66 -4.00 0.21 0.61
CA PHE A 66 -4.72 -0.60 -0.37
C PHE A 66 -5.84 -1.35 0.32
N ARG A 67 -7.01 -1.47 -0.33
CA ARG A 67 -8.15 -2.19 0.24
C ARG A 67 -7.80 -3.65 0.52
N ASN A 68 -7.10 -4.28 -0.41
CA ASN A 68 -6.73 -5.69 -0.35
C ASN A 68 -5.61 -5.99 -1.38
N GLU A 69 -5.22 -7.26 -1.45
CA GLU A 69 -4.20 -7.74 -2.39
C GLU A 69 -4.58 -7.47 -3.86
N ARG A 70 -5.88 -7.54 -4.22
CA ARG A 70 -6.32 -7.26 -5.59
C ARG A 70 -6.02 -5.83 -6.01
N SER A 71 -6.27 -4.85 -5.14
CA SER A 71 -5.92 -3.44 -5.44
C SER A 71 -4.41 -3.20 -5.51
N LEU A 72 -3.61 -3.94 -4.73
CA LEU A 72 -2.15 -3.86 -4.80
C LEU A 72 -1.62 -4.46 -6.11
N SER A 73 -2.07 -5.65 -6.48
CA SER A 73 -1.67 -6.28 -7.74
C SER A 73 -2.06 -5.44 -8.96
N ALA A 74 -3.30 -4.92 -8.98
CA ALA A 74 -3.76 -4.08 -10.09
C ALA A 74 -2.94 -2.79 -10.24
N TRP A 75 -2.52 -2.18 -9.13
CA TRP A 75 -1.63 -1.03 -9.16
C TRP A 75 -0.25 -1.36 -9.74
N LEU A 76 0.32 -2.52 -9.39
CA LEU A 76 1.60 -2.95 -9.96
C LEU A 76 1.49 -3.28 -11.44
N GLU A 77 0.42 -3.96 -11.86
CA GLU A 77 0.16 -4.27 -13.26
C GLU A 77 -0.04 -2.99 -14.11
N GLU A 78 -0.63 -1.94 -13.54
CA GLU A 78 -0.79 -0.66 -14.23
C GLU A 78 0.54 0.08 -14.41
N LEU A 79 1.44 0.01 -13.43
CA LEU A 79 2.76 0.66 -13.50
C LEU A 79 3.77 -0.08 -14.36
N GLU A 80 3.58 -1.38 -14.59
CA GLU A 80 4.40 -2.19 -15.52
C GLU A 80 4.07 -1.94 -17.00
N ARG A 81 3.04 -1.15 -17.30
CA ARG A 81 2.54 -0.88 -18.65
C ARG A 81 3.14 0.38 -19.27
#